data_AF-A0A2S9GQ95-F1
#
_entry.id   AF-A0A2S9GQ95-F1
#
_cell.length_a   1.000
_cell.length_b   1.000
_cell.length_c   1.000
_cell.angle_alpha   90.00
_cell.angle_beta   90.00
_cell.angle_gamma   90.00
#
_symmetry.space_group_name_H-M   'P 1'
#
loop_
_entity.id
_entity.type
_entity.pdbx_description
1 polymer ?
#
loop_
_entity_poly.entity_id
_entity_poly.type
_entity_poly.pdbx_seq_one_letter_code
_entity_poly.pdbx_strand_id
1 'polypeptide(L)' 'TKSELPQAVPASGVVILNADDPVVAAMADKTAARVVRVGRSAEADIRAEDVTLDPLARASFTLRRGADRVPV' A
#
# COMPACT_ATOMS: atom_id res chain seq x y z
N THR A 1 -8.91 -11.50 14.39
CA THR A 1 -9.43 -10.38 13.56
C THR A 1 -8.28 -9.86 12.71
N LYS A 2 -8.49 -9.34 11.48
CA LYS A 2 -7.36 -8.95 10.59
C LYS A 2 -6.37 -7.90 11.15
N SER A 3 -6.67 -7.26 12.28
CA SER A 3 -5.78 -6.33 12.97
C SER A 3 -4.71 -7.00 13.85
N GLU A 4 -4.81 -8.31 14.11
CA GLU A 4 -3.84 -9.02 14.98
C GLU A 4 -2.42 -9.07 14.39
N LEU A 5 -2.31 -9.10 13.06
CA LEU A 5 -1.02 -9.10 12.37
C LEU A 5 -0.27 -7.76 12.51
N PRO A 6 -0.86 -6.58 12.17
CA PRO A 6 -0.21 -5.29 12.42
C PRO A 6 0.21 -5.05 13.87
N GLN A 7 -0.58 -5.53 14.84
CA GLN A 7 -0.31 -5.39 16.28
C GLN A 7 0.88 -6.23 16.75
N ALA A 8 1.10 -7.38 16.11
CA ALA A 8 2.19 -8.29 16.46
C ALA A 8 3.56 -7.82 15.94
N VAL A 9 3.61 -6.84 15.03
CA VAL A 9 4.86 -6.31 14.49
C VAL A 9 5.54 -5.41 15.53
N PRO A 10 6.82 -5.65 15.88
CA PRO A 10 7.56 -4.78 16.79
C PRO A 10 7.68 -3.35 16.26
N ALA A 11 7.89 -2.37 17.15
CA ALA A 11 8.04 -0.96 16.76
C ALA A 11 9.19 -0.69 15.77
N SER A 12 10.23 -1.54 15.78
CA SER A 12 11.34 -1.49 14.82
C SER A 12 10.99 -2.05 13.42
N GLY A 13 9.84 -2.70 13.28
CA GLY A 13 9.38 -3.31 12.05
C GLY A 13 8.60 -2.36 11.14
N VAL A 14 8.07 -2.92 10.05
CA VAL A 14 7.27 -2.20 9.06
C VAL A 14 5.96 -2.97 8.81
N VAL A 15 4.85 -2.24 8.79
CA VAL A 15 3.53 -2.77 8.40
C VAL A 15 3.14 -2.13 7.07
N ILE A 16 2.88 -2.97 6.06
CA ILE A 16 2.44 -2.53 4.74
C ILE A 16 0.92 -2.67 4.67
N LEU A 17 0.21 -1.56 4.44
CA LEU A 17 -1.25 -1.50 4.43
C LEU A 17 -1.79 -1.05 3.08
N ASN A 18 -2.88 -1.67 2.63
CA ASN A 18 -3.61 -1.20 1.47
C ASN A 18 -4.37 0.10 1.81
N ALA A 19 -4.07 1.19 1.11
CA ALA A 19 -4.74 2.48 1.25
C ALA A 19 -6.12 2.51 0.57
N ASP A 20 -6.38 1.61 -0.37
CA ASP A 20 -7.63 1.59 -1.14
C ASP A 20 -8.78 0.93 -0.36
N ASP A 21 -8.49 0.26 0.75
CA ASP A 21 -9.46 -0.36 1.63
C ASP A 21 -9.49 0.41 2.97
N PRO A 22 -10.55 1.18 3.27
CA PRO A 22 -10.64 1.97 4.49
C PRO A 22 -10.52 1.14 5.77
N VAL A 23 -10.98 -0.13 5.77
CA VAL A 23 -10.90 -1.01 6.95
C VAL A 23 -9.45 -1.42 7.21
N VAL A 24 -8.68 -1.67 6.16
CA VAL A 24 -7.24 -1.97 6.25
C VAL A 24 -6.44 -0.72 6.59
N ALA A 25 -6.73 0.41 5.95
CA ALA A 25 -6.06 1.68 6.20
C ALA A 25 -6.20 2.13 7.66
N ALA A 26 -7.37 1.93 8.27
CA ALA A 26 -7.63 2.22 9.68
C ALA A 26 -6.82 1.34 10.66
N MET A 27 -6.14 0.28 10.19
CA MET A 27 -5.25 -0.51 11.04
C MET A 27 -3.92 0.19 11.33
N ALA A 28 -3.62 1.29 10.63
CA ALA A 28 -2.44 2.11 10.92
C ALA A 28 -2.40 2.59 12.39
N ASP A 29 -3.57 2.90 12.95
CA ASP A 29 -3.69 3.37 14.34
C ASP A 29 -3.54 2.26 15.38
N LYS A 30 -3.35 1.01 14.92
CA LYS A 30 -3.27 -0.19 15.78
C LYS A 30 -1.86 -0.76 15.88
N THR A 31 -0.83 -0.06 15.39
CA THR A 31 0.55 -0.54 15.44
C THR A 31 1.50 0.59 15.84
N ALA A 32 2.56 0.23 16.58
CA ALA A 32 3.67 1.13 16.86
C ALA A 32 4.78 1.06 15.80
N ALA A 33 4.68 0.11 14.86
CA ALA A 33 5.60 -0.04 13.75
C ALA A 33 5.45 1.09 12.73
N ARG A 34 6.48 1.28 11.90
CA ARG A 34 6.37 2.17 10.74
C ARG A 34 5.30 1.64 9.78
N VAL A 35 4.36 2.49 9.39
CA VAL A 35 3.35 2.16 8.38
C VAL A 35 3.81 2.63 7.01
N VAL A 36 3.68 1.77 5.99
CA VAL A 36 3.81 2.13 4.58
C VAL A 36 2.51 1.79 3.88
N ARG A 37 1.87 2.79 3.28
CA ARG A 37 0.62 2.65 2.55
C ARG A 37 0.88 2.38 1.08
N VAL A 38 0.20 1.39 0.51
CA VAL A 38 0.28 1.02 -0.91
C VAL A 38 -1.11 1.02 -1.53
N GLY A 39 -1.23 1.36 -2.81
CA GLY A 39 -2.53 1.33 -3.49
C GLY A 39 -2.57 2.23 -4.72
N ARG A 40 -3.77 2.63 -5.12
CA ARG A 40 -4.02 3.63 -6.17
C ARG A 40 -4.50 4.96 -5.60
N SER A 41 -4.94 4.97 -4.35
CA SER A 41 -5.34 6.15 -3.61
C SER A 41 -4.24 7.20 -3.57
N ALA A 42 -4.64 8.47 -3.61
CA ALA A 42 -3.71 9.59 -3.45
C ALA A 42 -3.01 9.59 -2.07
N GLU A 43 -3.62 8.95 -1.07
CA GLU A 43 -3.11 8.81 0.30
C GLU A 43 -2.06 7.71 0.46
N ALA A 44 -1.78 6.90 -0.57
CA ALA A 44 -0.76 5.87 -0.50
C ALA A 44 0.65 6.43 -0.71
N ASP A 45 1.62 5.93 0.07
CA ASP A 45 3.04 6.31 -0.03
C ASP A 45 3.67 5.76 -1.32
N ILE A 46 3.22 4.57 -1.74
CA ILE A 46 3.61 3.91 -2.98
C ILE A 46 2.35 3.69 -3.81
N ARG A 47 2.30 4.28 -5.01
CA ARG A 47 1.11 4.29 -5.86
C ARG A 47 1.31 3.53 -7.15
N ALA A 48 0.29 2.80 -7.57
CA ALA A 48 0.14 2.36 -8.95
C ALA A 48 -0.70 3.39 -9.73
N GLU A 49 -0.10 4.03 -10.72
CA GLU A 49 -0.75 5.01 -11.60
C GLU A 49 -0.88 4.45 -13.02
N ASP A 50 -1.81 5.00 -13.80
CA ASP A 50 -1.97 4.65 -15.21
C ASP A 50 -2.13 3.13 -15.45
N VAL A 51 -2.85 2.47 -14.54
CA VAL A 51 -3.01 1.01 -14.55
C VAL A 51 -3.86 0.61 -15.76
N THR A 52 -3.31 -0.25 -16.60
CA THR A 52 -3.99 -0.83 -17.76
C THR A 52 -3.88 -2.35 -17.73
N LEU A 53 -4.84 -3.02 -18.38
CA LEU A 53 -4.81 -4.46 -18.62
C LEU A 53 -4.74 -4.69 -20.12
N ASP A 54 -3.90 -5.63 -20.54
CA ASP A 54 -3.90 -6.11 -21.91
C ASP A 54 -5.02 -7.15 -22.16
N PRO A 55 -5.23 -7.64 -23.39
CA PRO A 55 -6.24 -8.64 -23.69
C PRO A 55 -6.07 -9.98 -22.95
N LEU A 56 -4.90 -10.23 -22.36
CA LEU A 56 -4.60 -11.40 -21.54
C LEU A 56 -4.72 -11.10 -20.03
N ALA A 57 -5.27 -9.95 -19.67
CA ALA A 57 -5.41 -9.46 -18.30
C ALA A 57 -4.08 -9.27 -17.54
N ARG A 58 -2.96 -9.06 -18.25
CA ARG A 58 -1.69 -8.69 -17.64
C ARG A 58 -1.69 -7.20 -17.34
N ALA A 59 -1.30 -6.84 -16.13
CA ALA A 59 -1.25 -5.45 -15.68
C ALA A 59 0.07 -4.78 -16.07
N SER A 60 -0.04 -3.53 -16.51
CA SER A 60 1.07 -2.59 -16.64
C SER A 60 0.69 -1.27 -15.99
N PHE A 61 1.64 -0.62 -15.31
CA PHE A 61 1.39 0.61 -14.58
C PHE A 61 2.68 1.41 -14.33
N THR A 62 2.54 2.65 -13.90
CA THR A 62 3.65 3.44 -13.36
C THR A 62 3.67 3.32 -11.84
N LEU A 63 4.75 2.78 -11.28
CA LEU A 63 5.00 2.79 -9.84
C LEU A 63 5.52 4.17 -9.43
N ARG A 64 4.78 4.89 -8.59
CA ARG A 64 5.17 6.19 -8.04
C ARG A 64 5.51 6.09 -6.56
N ARG A 65 6.62 6.73 -6.16
CA ARG A 65 7.01 6.95 -4.77
C ARG A 65 7.54 8.38 -4.61
N GLY A 66 6.79 9.25 -3.97
CA GLY A 66 7.13 10.68 -3.93
C GLY A 66 7.22 11.27 -5.35
N ALA A 67 8.40 11.79 -5.73
CA ALA A 67 8.65 12.29 -7.09
C ALA A 67 9.11 11.17 -8.07
N ASP A 68 9.57 10.04 -7.56
CA ASP A 68 10.11 8.95 -8.39
C ASP A 68 8.97 8.21 -9.11
N ARG A 69 9.22 7.84 -10.37
CA ARG A 69 8.29 7.11 -11.23
C ARG A 69 9.04 6.05 -12.03
N VAL A 70 8.58 4.81 -11.97
CA VAL A 70 9.20 3.68 -12.68
C VAL A 70 8.10 2.85 -13.37
N PRO A 71 8.24 2.54 -14.68
CA PRO A 71 7.29 1.65 -15.36
C PRO A 71 7.44 0.22 -14.85
N VAL A 72 6.30 -0.47 -14.67
CA VAL A 72 6.17 -1.87 -14.25
C VAL A 72 5.33 -2.64 -15.26
#